data_AF-A0A964X1S6-F1
#
_entry.id   AF-A0A964X1S6-F1
#
_cell.length_a   1.000
_cell.length_b   1.000
_cell.length_c   1.000
_cell.angle_alpha   90.00
_cell.angle_beta   90.00
_cell.angle_gamma   90.00
#
_symmetry.space_group_name_H-M   'P 1'
#
loop_
_entity.id
_entity.type
_entity.pdbx_description
1 polymer ?
#
loop_
_entity_poly.entity_id
_entity_poly.type
_entity_poly.pdbx_seq_one_letter_code
_entity_poly.pdbx_strand_id
1 'polypeptide(L)'
;MSLNMTEQGTLKVSLEGDWASLAIGTKDLKVLHGLVMQLALLGEGGQRISETATNQALAFMSEMKPRDAAELFLLAQMASIHQATMMLSRRLNHVETIPQQDAAERALNKLARTFAGQMEALKRYRSKGHQTVRVERVTVQSGGQAVVGTIAARGRGEVES
;
A
#
# COMPACT_ATOMS: atom_id res chain seq x y z
N MET A 1 -1.43 0.11 -24.97
CA MET A 1 -0.53 -1.03 -24.77
C MET A 1 -0.43 -1.73 -26.10
N SER A 2 0.45 -1.20 -26.94
CA SER A 2 0.88 -1.93 -28.12
C SER A 2 2.04 -2.83 -27.73
N LEU A 3 1.96 -4.09 -28.17
CA LEU A 3 3.02 -5.09 -28.06
C LEU A 3 3.63 -5.23 -29.45
N ASN A 4 4.81 -4.65 -29.65
CA ASN A 4 5.52 -4.77 -30.91
C ASN A 4 6.82 -5.54 -30.70
N MET A 5 7.01 -6.60 -31.46
CA MET A 5 8.29 -7.29 -31.52
C MET A 5 9.24 -6.45 -32.38
N THR A 6 10.38 -6.05 -31.83
CA THR A 6 11.42 -5.39 -32.61
C THR A 6 12.20 -6.41 -33.44
N GLU A 7 12.87 -5.96 -34.50
CA GLU A 7 13.73 -6.80 -35.35
C GLU A 7 14.88 -7.49 -34.58
N GLN A 8 15.15 -7.05 -33.35
CA GLN A 8 16.16 -7.60 -32.45
C GLN A 8 15.59 -8.61 -31.43
N GLY A 9 14.33 -9.03 -31.58
CA GLY A 9 13.67 -9.97 -30.67
C GLY A 9 13.32 -9.38 -29.30
N THR A 10 13.19 -8.05 -29.21
CA THR A 10 12.79 -7.37 -27.97
C THR A 10 11.30 -7.02 -28.03
N LEU A 11 10.55 -7.37 -26.98
CA LEU A 11 9.15 -6.97 -26.85
C LEU A 11 9.09 -5.52 -26.37
N LYS A 12 8.60 -4.61 -27.22
CA LYS A 12 8.38 -3.21 -26.84
C LYS A 12 6.94 -3.01 -26.40
N VAL A 13 6.79 -2.55 -25.16
CA VAL A 13 5.50 -2.16 -24.57
C VAL A 13 5.40 -0.64 -24.57
N SER A 14 4.38 -0.09 -25.24
CA SER A 14 4.07 1.34 -25.17
C SER A 14 2.83 1.57 -24.31
N LEU A 15 3.01 2.32 -23.22
CA LEU A 15 1.95 2.75 -22.31
C LEU A 15 1.94 4.28 -22.29
N GLU A 16 0.78 4.88 -22.52
CA GLU A 16 0.59 6.32 -22.36
C GLU A 16 0.28 6.64 -20.91
N GLY A 17 0.95 7.65 -20.34
CA GLY A 17 0.76 8.02 -18.94
C GLY A 17 1.65 9.19 -18.54
N ASP A 18 1.29 9.86 -17.44
CA ASP A 18 2.17 10.83 -16.79
C ASP A 18 3.21 10.09 -15.94
N TRP A 19 4.39 9.90 -16.53
CA TRP A 19 5.51 9.19 -15.90
C TRP A 19 6.31 10.07 -14.95
N ALA A 20 6.12 11.40 -14.98
CA ALA A 20 6.95 12.33 -14.22
C ALA A 20 6.75 12.13 -12.71
N SER A 21 5.51 11.90 -12.27
CA SER A 21 5.17 11.63 -10.86
C SER A 21 5.76 10.30 -10.35
N LEU A 22 5.83 9.28 -11.21
CA LEU A 22 6.40 7.97 -10.88
C LEU A 22 7.93 8.01 -10.83
N ALA A 23 8.55 8.82 -11.71
CA ALA A 23 9.98 9.07 -11.71
C ALA A 23 10.46 9.82 -10.45
N ILE A 24 9.57 10.57 -9.77
CA ILE A 24 9.87 11.16 -8.45
C ILE A 24 10.05 10.05 -7.40
N GLY A 25 9.27 8.97 -7.48
CA GLY A 25 9.36 7.84 -6.56
C GLY A 25 10.62 6.99 -6.74
N THR A 26 11.19 6.89 -7.94
CA THR A 26 12.45 6.16 -8.14
C THR A 26 13.26 6.73 -9.30
N LYS A 27 14.58 6.87 -9.07
CA LYS A 27 15.53 7.22 -10.13
C LYS A 27 15.99 6.00 -10.95
N ASP A 28 15.72 4.79 -10.47
CA ASP A 28 16.06 3.56 -11.19
C ASP A 28 14.91 3.13 -12.10
N LEU A 29 15.09 3.36 -13.41
CA LEU A 29 14.12 2.98 -14.43
C LEU A 29 13.87 1.46 -14.51
N LYS A 30 14.79 0.62 -14.02
CA LYS A 30 14.57 -0.84 -13.95
C LYS A 30 13.50 -1.21 -12.94
N VAL A 31 13.45 -0.49 -11.82
CA VAL A 31 12.40 -0.66 -10.80
C VAL A 31 11.04 -0.32 -11.40
N LEU A 32 10.95 0.83 -12.07
CA LEU A 32 9.71 1.26 -12.73
C LEU A 32 9.27 0.27 -13.80
N HIS A 33 10.19 -0.16 -14.68
CA HIS A 33 9.91 -1.15 -15.71
C HIS A 33 9.41 -2.48 -15.13
N GLY A 34 10.11 -3.03 -14.13
CA GLY A 34 9.71 -4.30 -13.50
C GLY A 34 8.31 -4.22 -12.88
N LEU A 35 8.00 -3.10 -12.22
CA LEU A 35 6.72 -2.87 -11.58
C LEU A 35 5.58 -2.70 -12.60
N VAL A 36 5.80 -1.95 -13.67
CA VAL A 36 4.84 -1.81 -14.78
C VAL A 36 4.55 -3.18 -15.40
N MET A 37 5.57 -4.00 -15.62
CA MET A 37 5.38 -5.36 -16.16
C MET A 37 4.60 -6.25 -15.19
N GLN A 38 4.84 -6.14 -13.89
CA GLN A 38 4.07 -6.88 -12.88
C GLN A 38 2.60 -6.46 -12.88
N LEU A 39 2.31 -5.16 -12.95
CA LEU A 39 0.94 -4.65 -13.04
C LEU A 39 0.25 -5.09 -14.33
N ALA A 40 0.95 -5.08 -15.46
CA ALA A 40 0.43 -5.57 -16.73
C ALA A 40 0.03 -7.04 -16.68
N LEU A 41 0.85 -7.88 -16.03
CA LEU A 41 0.62 -9.32 -15.88
C LEU A 41 -0.50 -9.67 -14.88
N LEU A 42 -1.03 -8.70 -14.11
CA LEU A 42 -2.24 -8.94 -13.31
C LEU A 42 -3.43 -9.26 -14.22
N GLY A 43 -3.47 -8.64 -15.40
CA GLY A 43 -4.54 -8.81 -16.37
C GLY A 43 -5.91 -8.40 -15.83
N GLU A 44 -6.96 -8.77 -16.57
CA GLU A 44 -8.34 -8.65 -16.13
C GLU A 44 -9.20 -9.70 -16.84
N GLY A 45 -10.27 -10.17 -16.20
CA GLY A 45 -11.37 -10.92 -16.86
C GLY A 45 -11.03 -11.80 -18.07
N GLY A 46 -10.25 -12.88 -17.88
CA GLY A 46 -9.90 -13.83 -18.96
C GLY A 46 -8.74 -13.39 -19.85
N GLN A 47 -8.22 -12.18 -19.67
CA GLN A 47 -7.02 -11.66 -20.32
C GLN A 47 -5.84 -11.70 -19.37
N ARG A 48 -4.70 -12.24 -19.85
CA ARG A 48 -3.44 -12.30 -19.08
C ARG A 48 -2.73 -10.95 -18.96
N ILE A 49 -3.05 -10.03 -19.85
CA ILE A 49 -2.51 -8.69 -19.91
C ILE A 49 -3.69 -7.76 -20.15
N SER A 50 -3.80 -6.69 -19.36
CA SER A 50 -4.82 -5.66 -19.53
C SER A 50 -4.19 -4.29 -19.47
N GLU A 51 -4.29 -3.55 -20.57
CA GLU A 51 -3.92 -2.15 -20.61
C GLU A 51 -4.75 -1.32 -19.63
N THR A 52 -6.07 -1.52 -19.64
CA THR A 52 -7.01 -0.75 -18.83
C THR A 52 -6.67 -0.88 -17.34
N ALA A 53 -6.49 -2.11 -16.86
CA ALA A 53 -6.14 -2.38 -15.48
C ALA A 53 -4.75 -1.81 -15.12
N THR A 54 -3.78 -1.94 -16.03
CA THR A 54 -2.44 -1.36 -15.85
C THR A 54 -2.51 0.16 -15.70
N ASN A 55 -3.20 0.82 -16.62
CA ASN A 55 -3.32 2.28 -16.62
C ASN A 55 -4.07 2.79 -15.39
N GLN A 56 -5.10 2.07 -14.92
CA GLN A 56 -5.79 2.40 -13.67
C GLN A 56 -4.86 2.32 -12.46
N ALA A 57 -4.05 1.26 -12.35
CA ALA A 57 -3.07 1.11 -11.29
C ALA A 57 -2.01 2.21 -11.33
N LEU A 58 -1.49 2.53 -12.53
CA LEU A 58 -0.50 3.59 -12.72
C LEU A 58 -1.06 4.97 -12.41
N ALA A 59 -2.31 5.25 -12.81
CA ALA A 59 -3.00 6.50 -12.48
C ALA A 59 -3.17 6.66 -10.97
N PHE A 60 -3.61 5.60 -10.27
CA PHE A 60 -3.68 5.60 -8.81
C PHE A 60 -2.32 5.91 -8.18
N MET A 61 -1.25 5.24 -8.62
CA MET A 61 0.09 5.47 -8.10
C MET A 61 0.56 6.90 -8.35
N SER A 62 0.32 7.44 -9.55
CA SER A 62 0.64 8.82 -9.92
C SER A 62 -0.06 9.84 -8.99
N GLU A 63 -1.36 9.68 -8.78
CA GLU A 63 -2.17 10.52 -7.88
C GLU A 63 -1.69 10.47 -6.43
N MET A 64 -1.22 9.30 -5.99
CA MET A 64 -0.71 9.12 -4.64
C MET A 64 0.65 9.80 -4.41
N LYS A 65 1.36 10.20 -5.48
CA LYS A 65 2.64 10.93 -5.45
C LYS A 65 3.68 10.22 -4.58
N PRO A 66 4.21 9.06 -5.01
CA PRO A 66 5.20 8.29 -4.26
C PRO A 66 6.44 9.15 -3.97
N ARG A 67 6.93 9.07 -2.73
CA ARG A 67 8.11 9.84 -2.28
C ARG A 67 9.43 9.09 -2.47
N ASP A 68 9.35 7.77 -2.56
CA ASP A 68 10.49 6.87 -2.74
C ASP A 68 10.05 5.51 -3.31
N ALA A 69 11.02 4.62 -3.53
CA ALA A 69 10.78 3.32 -4.13
C ALA A 69 9.97 2.38 -3.22
N ALA A 70 10.05 2.53 -1.90
CA ALA A 70 9.27 1.72 -0.98
C ALA A 70 7.78 2.08 -1.05
N GLU A 71 7.46 3.37 -1.12
CA GLU A 71 6.09 3.80 -1.41
C GLU A 71 5.61 3.29 -2.77
N LEU A 72 6.47 3.31 -3.79
CA LEU A 72 6.12 2.81 -5.13
C LEU A 72 5.66 1.34 -5.09
N PHE A 73 6.41 0.47 -4.40
CA PHE A 73 6.04 -0.94 -4.23
C PHE A 73 4.76 -1.13 -3.43
N LEU A 74 4.61 -0.39 -2.32
CA LEU A 74 3.41 -0.46 -1.49
C LEU A 74 2.17 -0.04 -2.29
N LEU A 75 2.25 1.05 -3.05
CA LEU A 75 1.15 1.55 -3.87
C LEU A 75 0.78 0.58 -5.00
N ALA A 76 1.76 -0.07 -5.64
CA ALA A 76 1.48 -1.11 -6.64
C ALA A 76 0.74 -2.32 -6.03
N GLN A 77 1.13 -2.73 -4.82
CA GLN A 77 0.42 -3.76 -4.07
C GLN A 77 -1.00 -3.32 -3.71
N MET A 78 -1.19 -2.07 -3.29
CA MET A 78 -2.52 -1.52 -2.98
C MET A 78 -3.43 -1.49 -4.21
N ALA A 79 -2.92 -1.09 -5.38
CA ALA A 79 -3.68 -1.13 -6.63
C ALA A 79 -4.10 -2.56 -6.99
N SER A 80 -3.18 -3.52 -6.85
CA SER A 80 -3.44 -4.95 -7.10
C SER A 80 -4.54 -5.49 -6.17
N ILE A 81 -4.47 -5.15 -4.88
CA ILE A 81 -5.48 -5.54 -3.87
C ILE A 81 -6.83 -4.90 -4.17
N HIS A 82 -6.86 -3.64 -4.58
CA HIS A 82 -8.09 -2.97 -4.98
C HIS A 82 -8.75 -3.69 -6.16
N GLN A 83 -7.98 -3.99 -7.22
CA GLN A 83 -8.48 -4.74 -8.38
C GLN A 83 -9.04 -6.11 -7.98
N ALA A 84 -8.31 -6.87 -7.16
CA ALA A 84 -8.76 -8.17 -6.68
C ALA A 84 -10.03 -8.07 -5.82
N THR A 85 -10.15 -7.01 -5.01
CA THR A 85 -11.36 -6.70 -4.23
C THR A 85 -12.54 -6.44 -5.15
N MET A 86 -12.38 -5.60 -6.18
CA MET A 86 -13.44 -5.31 -7.17
C MET A 86 -13.87 -6.57 -7.95
N MET A 87 -12.91 -7.44 -8.30
CA MET A 87 -13.22 -8.73 -8.92
C MET A 87 -14.05 -9.63 -7.98
N LEU A 88 -13.71 -9.69 -6.69
CA LEU A 88 -14.47 -10.49 -5.72
C LEU A 88 -15.86 -9.91 -5.47
N SER A 89 -16.01 -8.58 -5.43
CA SER A 89 -17.31 -7.92 -5.38
C SER A 89 -18.18 -8.29 -6.58
N ARG A 90 -17.59 -8.29 -7.78
CA ARG A 90 -18.29 -8.76 -8.99
C ARG A 90 -18.68 -10.23 -8.87
N ARG A 91 -17.79 -11.10 -8.40
CA ARG A 91 -18.12 -12.53 -8.19
C ARG A 91 -19.28 -12.70 -7.21
N LEU A 92 -19.30 -11.95 -6.11
CA LEU A 92 -20.40 -11.96 -5.14
C LEU A 92 -21.75 -11.61 -5.75
N ASN A 93 -21.80 -10.66 -6.68
CA ASN A 93 -23.04 -10.29 -7.38
C ASN A 93 -23.57 -11.37 -8.33
N HIS A 94 -22.80 -12.42 -8.61
CA HIS A 94 -23.11 -13.46 -9.60
C HIS A 94 -22.98 -14.89 -9.03
N VAL A 95 -23.04 -15.05 -7.71
CA VAL A 95 -22.99 -16.38 -7.09
C VAL A 95 -24.30 -17.13 -7.29
N GLU A 96 -24.18 -18.43 -7.56
CA GLU A 96 -25.34 -19.32 -7.73
C GLU A 96 -25.52 -20.24 -6.51
N THR A 97 -24.49 -20.34 -5.66
CA THR A 97 -24.47 -21.26 -4.53
C THR A 97 -23.90 -20.59 -3.27
N ILE A 98 -24.37 -21.01 -2.10
CA ILE A 98 -23.88 -20.53 -0.80
C ILE A 98 -22.36 -20.73 -0.66
N PRO A 99 -21.75 -21.88 -1.04
CA PRO A 99 -20.30 -22.04 -0.94
C PRO A 99 -19.50 -21.03 -1.78
N GLN A 100 -19.98 -20.64 -2.97
CA GLN A 100 -19.36 -19.59 -3.78
C GLN A 100 -19.46 -18.22 -3.09
N GLN A 101 -20.64 -17.91 -2.55
CA GLN A 101 -20.88 -16.69 -1.77
C GLN A 101 -19.92 -16.60 -0.59
N ASP A 102 -19.88 -17.63 0.25
CA ASP A 102 -19.03 -17.66 1.44
C ASP A 102 -17.55 -17.55 1.09
N ALA A 103 -17.10 -18.18 0.01
CA ALA A 103 -15.70 -18.12 -0.41
C ALA A 103 -15.33 -16.70 -0.90
N ALA A 104 -16.16 -16.08 -1.73
CA ALA A 104 -15.91 -14.75 -2.27
C ALA A 104 -16.01 -13.66 -1.19
N GLU A 105 -17.00 -13.75 -0.30
CA GLU A 105 -17.19 -12.84 0.84
C GLU A 105 -15.99 -12.84 1.77
N ARG A 106 -15.52 -14.04 2.17
CA ARG A 106 -14.38 -14.17 3.08
C ARG A 106 -13.10 -13.65 2.46
N ALA A 107 -12.87 -13.90 1.18
CA ALA A 107 -11.71 -13.41 0.45
C ALA A 107 -11.75 -11.88 0.32
N LEU A 108 -12.91 -11.31 -0.05
CA LEU A 108 -13.10 -9.87 -0.18
C LEU A 108 -12.81 -9.17 1.15
N ASN A 109 -13.40 -9.65 2.24
CA ASN A 109 -13.21 -9.07 3.56
C ASN A 109 -11.75 -9.11 4.03
N LYS A 110 -11.00 -10.15 3.69
CA LYS A 110 -9.55 -10.21 3.96
C LYS A 110 -8.80 -9.12 3.18
N LEU A 111 -9.06 -9.00 1.89
CA LEU A 111 -8.40 -7.99 1.05
C LEU A 111 -8.76 -6.57 1.46
N ALA A 112 -10.01 -6.30 1.79
CA ALA A 112 -10.46 -5.00 2.29
C ALA A 112 -9.74 -4.60 3.59
N ARG A 113 -9.60 -5.53 4.55
CA ARG A 113 -8.81 -5.30 5.76
C ARG A 113 -7.33 -5.07 5.47
N THR A 114 -6.75 -5.82 4.53
CA THR A 114 -5.36 -5.60 4.11
C THR A 114 -5.19 -4.20 3.50
N PHE A 115 -6.11 -3.76 2.64
CA PHE A 115 -6.06 -2.42 2.03
C PHE A 115 -6.10 -1.32 3.09
N ALA A 116 -7.00 -1.43 4.08
CA ALA A 116 -7.05 -0.50 5.21
C ALA A 116 -5.72 -0.49 6.00
N GLY A 117 -5.15 -1.68 6.26
CA GLY A 117 -3.84 -1.80 6.90
C GLY A 117 -2.70 -1.17 6.11
N GLN A 118 -2.70 -1.30 4.79
CA GLN A 118 -1.72 -0.66 3.91
C GLN A 118 -1.87 0.86 3.90
N MET A 119 -3.10 1.38 3.97
CA MET A 119 -3.34 2.82 4.09
C MET A 119 -2.78 3.37 5.41
N GLU A 120 -3.00 2.67 6.52
CA GLU A 120 -2.39 3.03 7.81
C GLU A 120 -0.86 2.93 7.78
N ALA A 121 -0.30 1.89 7.14
CA ALA A 121 1.13 1.74 6.97
C ALA A 121 1.73 2.89 6.14
N LEU A 122 1.10 3.26 5.03
CA LEU A 122 1.51 4.39 4.18
C LEU A 122 1.43 5.70 4.95
N LYS A 123 0.34 5.94 5.68
CA LYS A 123 0.17 7.13 6.53
C LYS A 123 1.30 7.22 7.55
N ARG A 124 1.60 6.12 8.25
CA ARG A 124 2.69 6.03 9.24
C ARG A 124 4.05 6.26 8.62
N TYR A 125 4.33 5.64 7.46
CA TYR A 125 5.56 5.82 6.71
C TYR A 125 5.78 7.28 6.30
N ARG A 126 4.70 7.96 5.88
CA ARG A 126 4.71 9.36 5.46
C ARG A 126 4.82 10.34 6.62
N SER A 127 4.28 10.00 7.77
CA SER A 127 4.47 10.74 9.01
C SER A 127 5.86 10.42 9.56
N LYS A 128 6.88 11.16 9.10
CA LYS A 128 8.17 11.21 9.82
C LYS A 128 7.85 11.54 11.28
N GLY A 129 8.31 10.69 12.20
CA GLY A 129 7.99 10.78 13.62
C GLY A 129 8.35 12.15 14.17
N HIS A 130 7.36 13.04 14.27
CA HIS A 130 7.42 14.18 15.16
C HIS A 130 7.25 13.63 16.57
N GLN A 131 8.28 12.98 17.11
CA GLN A 131 8.47 13.02 18.54
C GLN A 131 8.83 14.48 18.83
N THR A 132 7.82 15.30 19.09
CA THR A 132 8.01 16.69 19.49
C THR A 132 8.72 16.66 20.84
N VAL A 133 10.06 16.70 20.83
CA VAL A 133 10.85 16.89 22.04
C VAL A 133 10.65 18.35 22.45
N ARG A 134 9.68 18.60 23.33
CA ARG A 134 9.49 19.90 23.96
C ARG A 134 10.55 20.03 25.05
N VAL A 135 11.59 20.83 24.78
CA VAL A 135 12.61 21.14 25.78
C VAL A 135 12.04 22.16 26.76
N GLU A 136 11.59 21.67 27.91
CA GLU A 136 11.28 22.52 29.06
C GLU A 136 12.48 22.48 30.01
N ARG A 137 13.04 23.65 30.33
CA ARG A 137 14.19 23.76 31.24
C ARG A 137 13.67 23.63 32.67
N VAL A 138 13.74 22.43 33.24
CA VAL A 138 13.36 22.18 34.63
C VAL A 138 14.58 22.43 35.52
N THR A 139 14.50 23.41 36.42
CA THR A 139 15.52 23.65 37.44
C THR A 139 15.23 22.77 38.65
N VAL A 140 16.07 21.76 38.88
CA VAL A 140 15.99 20.93 40.08
C VAL A 140 16.73 21.67 41.21
N GLN A 141 15.99 22.10 42.23
CA GLN A 141 16.56 22.72 43.42
C GLN A 141 17.26 21.65 44.30
N SER A 142 18.19 22.08 45.16
CA SER A 142 18.90 21.20 46.08
C SER A 142 17.92 20.39 46.94
N GLY A 143 17.90 19.06 46.74
CA GLY A 143 16.99 18.12 47.42
C GLY A 143 15.85 17.58 46.56
N GLY A 144 15.61 18.11 45.36
CA GLY A 144 14.64 17.54 44.40
C GLY A 144 15.24 16.39 43.59
N GLN A 145 14.47 15.32 43.36
CA GLN A 145 14.84 14.24 42.44
C GLN A 145 13.85 14.19 41.28
N ALA A 146 14.36 14.27 40.04
CA ALA A 146 13.57 14.06 38.84
C ALA A 146 13.71 12.60 38.39
N VAL A 147 12.58 11.89 38.24
CA VAL A 147 12.56 10.53 37.71
C VAL A 147 12.30 10.59 36.21
N VAL A 148 13.18 9.98 35.41
CA VAL A 148 13.02 9.87 33.95
C VAL A 148 12.80 8.41 33.58
N GLY A 149 11.63 8.09 33.01
CA GLY A 149 11.30 6.73 32.58
C GLY A 149 9.80 6.53 32.30
N THR A 150 9.45 5.42 31.66
CA THR A 150 8.06 5.01 31.41
C THR A 150 7.39 4.60 32.72
N ILE A 151 6.48 5.42 33.24
CA ILE A 151 5.72 5.07 34.46
C ILE A 151 4.56 4.14 34.04
N ALA A 152 4.72 2.84 34.27
CA ALA A 152 3.60 1.91 34.26
C ALA A 152 2.88 2.01 35.62
N ALA A 153 1.75 2.71 35.67
CA ALA A 153 0.92 2.78 36.87
C ALA A 153 0.27 1.41 37.11
N ARG A 154 0.90 0.55 37.92
CA ARG A 154 0.29 -0.68 38.40
C ARG A 154 -0.63 -0.31 39.57
N GLY A 155 -1.93 -0.19 39.29
CA GLY A 155 -2.96 0.01 40.29
C GLY A 155 -2.89 -1.09 41.36
N ARG A 156 -2.71 -0.69 42.61
CA ARG A 156 -2.73 -1.54 43.79
C ARG A 156 -4.13 -1.45 44.41
N GLY A 157 -4.82 -2.57 44.47
CA GLY A 157 -6.12 -2.66 45.13
C GLY A 157 -6.64 -4.09 45.12
N GLU A 158 -5.99 -4.98 45.85
CA GLU A 158 -6.66 -6.16 46.40
C GLU A 158 -6.37 -6.22 47.90
N VAL A 159 -7.49 -6.31 48.62
CA VAL A 159 -7.69 -6.23 50.05
C VAL A 159 -7.30 -7.59 50.66
N GLU A 160 -6.61 -7.60 51.79
CA GLU A 160 -6.39 -8.82 52.55
C GLU A 160 -7.03 -8.70 53.94
N SER A 161 -7.87 -9.71 54.22
CA SER A 161 -8.60 -10.07 55.46
C SER A 161 -9.89 -9.32 55.78
#